data_AF-A0A8C8YRI1-F1
#
_entry.id   AF-A0A8C8YRI1-F1
#
_cell.length_a   1.000
_cell.length_b   1.000
_cell.length_c   1.000
_cell.angle_alpha   90.00
_cell.angle_beta   90.00
_cell.angle_gamma   90.00
#
_symmetry.space_group_name_H-M   'P 1'
#
loop_
_entity.id
_entity.type
_entity.pdbx_description
1 polymer ?
#
loop_
_entity_poly.entity_id
_entity_poly.type
_entity_poly.pdbx_seq_one_letter_code
_entity_poly.pdbx_strand_id
1 'polypeptide(L)'
;MQLRFARLSEHATAPTRGSARAAGYDLYSAYDYTIPPVEKAVVKTDIQIALPSGCYGRVAPRSGLAAKHFIDVGASVIDEDYRGNVGVVLWFQTPGLK
;
A
#
# COMPACT_ATOMS: atom_id res chain seq x y z
N MET A 1 6.54 12.35 17.57
CA MET A 1 5.55 12.06 16.51
C MET A 1 5.91 10.71 15.90
N GLN A 2 5.12 9.66 16.12
CA GLN A 2 5.45 8.30 15.69
C GLN A 2 4.26 7.66 14.96
N LEU A 3 4.54 7.00 13.83
CA LEU A 3 3.59 6.10 13.17
C LEU A 3 3.55 4.78 13.95
N ARG A 4 2.36 4.33 14.35
CA ARG A 4 2.16 3.04 15.01
C ARG A 4 1.42 2.09 14.08
N PHE A 5 1.67 0.80 14.22
CA PHE A 5 0.92 -0.24 13.53
C PHE A 5 0.69 -1.44 14.46
N ALA A 6 -0.32 -2.24 14.14
CA ALA A 6 -0.55 -3.53 14.76
C ALA A 6 -0.87 -4.55 13.67
N ARG A 7 -0.36 -5.77 13.82
CA ARG A 7 -0.70 -6.90 12.95
C ARG A 7 -2.09 -7.42 13.31
N LEU A 8 -2.86 -7.76 12.31
CA LEU A 8 -4.19 -8.35 12.42
C LEU A 8 -4.17 -9.87 12.19
N SER A 9 -3.06 -10.40 11.65
CA SER A 9 -2.81 -11.83 11.44
C SER A 9 -1.31 -12.14 11.48
N GLU A 10 -0.97 -13.42 11.44
CA GLU A 10 0.38 -13.96 11.29
C GLU A 10 0.99 -13.71 9.90
N HIS A 11 0.16 -13.42 8.89
CA HIS A 11 0.62 -13.14 7.52
C HIS A 11 1.15 -11.72 7.34
N ALA A 12 0.84 -10.84 8.29
CA ALA A 12 1.21 -9.43 8.22
C ALA A 12 2.73 -9.22 8.40
N THR A 13 3.34 -8.52 7.46
CA THR A 13 4.74 -8.09 7.54
C THR A 13 4.83 -6.66 8.07
N ALA A 14 5.79 -6.39 8.96
CA ALA A 14 6.00 -5.04 9.49
C ALA A 14 6.45 -4.09 8.37
N PRO A 15 5.87 -2.88 8.24
CA PRO A 15 6.34 -1.90 7.26
C PRO A 15 7.81 -1.56 7.48
N THR A 16 8.59 -1.46 6.40
CA THR A 16 10.00 -1.09 6.48
C THR A 16 10.25 0.22 5.75
N ARG A 17 11.42 0.83 5.97
CA ARG A 17 11.79 2.08 5.32
C ARG A 17 13.19 1.95 4.74
N GLY A 18 13.32 2.13 3.43
CA GLY A 18 14.58 1.88 2.72
C GLY A 18 15.75 2.80 3.11
N SER A 19 15.49 3.97 3.69
CA SER A 19 16.53 4.84 4.27
C SER A 19 15.95 5.80 5.31
N ALA A 20 16.81 6.49 6.06
CA ALA A 20 16.38 7.52 7.01
C ALA A 20 15.62 8.69 6.35
N ARG A 21 15.85 8.94 5.05
CA ARG A 21 15.23 10.03 4.27
C ARG A 21 14.17 9.55 3.27
N ALA A 22 13.84 8.26 3.26
CA ALA A 22 12.81 7.76 2.36
C ALA A 22 11.45 8.37 2.71
N ALA A 23 10.70 8.75 1.68
CA ALA A 23 9.42 9.46 1.84
C ALA A 23 8.30 8.59 2.42
N GLY A 24 8.38 7.27 2.25
CA GLY A 24 7.33 6.33 2.67
C GLY A 24 7.88 5.04 3.25
N TYR A 25 6.99 4.27 3.84
CA TYR A 25 7.24 2.90 4.27
C TYR A 25 6.79 1.93 3.18
N ASP A 26 7.55 0.86 2.97
CA ASP A 26 7.12 -0.25 2.14
C ASP A 26 5.97 -1.00 2.82
N LEU A 27 4.90 -1.26 2.05
CA LEU A 27 3.78 -2.10 2.43
C LEU A 27 3.90 -3.47 1.76
N TYR A 28 3.43 -4.50 2.45
CA TYR A 28 3.58 -5.88 2.03
C TYR A 28 2.19 -6.52 1.89
N SER A 29 2.04 -7.36 0.87
CA SER A 29 0.86 -8.21 0.76
C SER A 29 0.87 -9.26 1.86
N ALA A 30 -0.28 -9.49 2.50
CA ALA A 30 -0.47 -10.61 3.41
C ALA A 30 -0.85 -11.91 2.67
N TYR A 31 -1.28 -11.82 1.41
CA TYR A 31 -1.79 -12.96 0.65
C TYR A 31 -1.28 -12.98 -0.79
N ASP A 32 -1.44 -14.11 -1.45
CA ASP A 32 -1.17 -14.23 -2.88
C ASP A 32 -2.34 -13.72 -3.71
N TYR A 33 -2.03 -12.96 -4.77
CA TYR A 33 -3.02 -12.42 -5.70
C TYR A 33 -2.53 -12.62 -7.13
N THR A 34 -3.44 -13.06 -7.99
CA THR A 34 -3.28 -12.98 -9.45
C THR A 34 -4.16 -11.84 -9.94
N ILE A 35 -3.55 -10.78 -10.46
CA ILE A 35 -4.28 -9.65 -11.05
C ILE A 35 -4.12 -9.78 -12.57
N PRO A 36 -5.21 -10.02 -13.32
CA PRO A 36 -5.16 -10.03 -14.78
C PRO A 36 -4.83 -8.64 -15.35
N PRO A 37 -4.37 -8.56 -16.62
CA PRO A 37 -4.23 -7.29 -17.30
C PRO A 37 -5.56 -6.51 -17.34
N VAL A 38 -5.50 -5.19 -17.15
CA VAL A 38 -6.65 -4.26 -17.17
C VAL A 38 -7.65 -4.48 -16.02
N GLU A 39 -7.23 -5.21 -14.98
CA GLU A 39 -8.04 -5.45 -13.77
C GLU A 39 -7.46 -4.74 -12.54
N LYS A 40 -8.26 -4.72 -11.48
CA LYS A 40 -7.86 -4.19 -10.16
C LYS A 40 -8.12 -5.18 -9.05
N ALA A 41 -7.30 -5.13 -8.01
CA ALA A 41 -7.51 -5.90 -6.78
C ALA A 41 -7.28 -5.05 -5.53
N VAL A 42 -8.01 -5.37 -4.47
CA VAL A 42 -7.72 -4.85 -3.12
C VAL A 42 -6.80 -5.84 -2.42
N VAL A 43 -5.53 -5.50 -2.35
CA VAL A 43 -4.48 -6.30 -1.70
C VAL A 43 -4.44 -5.96 -0.22
N LYS A 44 -4.74 -6.94 0.65
CA LYS A 44 -4.71 -6.74 2.10
C LYS A 44 -3.28 -6.80 2.63
N THR A 45 -2.98 -5.93 3.59
CA THR A 45 -1.69 -5.92 4.29
C THR A 45 -1.75 -6.59 5.67
N ASP A 46 -2.96 -6.79 6.19
CA ASP A 46 -3.24 -7.29 7.54
C ASP A 46 -2.55 -6.48 8.65
N ILE A 47 -2.34 -5.19 8.39
CA ILE A 47 -2.01 -4.23 9.44
C ILE A 47 -3.12 -3.20 9.57
N GLN A 48 -3.33 -2.74 10.80
CA GLN A 48 -3.96 -1.45 11.05
C GLN A 48 -2.87 -0.44 11.44
N ILE A 49 -3.11 0.84 11.16
CA ILE A 49 -2.17 1.91 11.48
C ILE A 49 -2.84 3.00 12.30
N ALA A 50 -2.03 3.70 13.09
CA ALA A 50 -2.41 4.96 13.71
C ALA A 50 -1.41 6.03 13.24
N LEU A 51 -1.91 6.92 12.38
CA LEU A 51 -1.13 8.02 11.82
C LEU A 51 -0.81 9.06 12.91
N PRO A 52 0.32 9.77 12.79
CA PRO A 52 0.56 10.94 13.62
C PRO A 52 -0.47 12.04 13.32
N SER A 53 -0.79 12.87 14.32
CA SER A 53 -1.80 13.91 14.15
C SER A 53 -1.37 15.02 13.17
N GLY A 54 -2.33 15.52 12.40
CA GLY A 54 -2.14 16.55 11.37
C GLY A 54 -1.70 16.00 10.01
N CYS A 55 -1.88 14.69 9.75
CA CYS A 55 -1.54 14.10 8.46
C CYS A 55 -2.46 12.93 8.07
N TYR A 56 -2.50 12.64 6.77
CA TYR A 56 -3.15 11.46 6.23
C TYR A 56 -2.10 10.47 5.71
N GLY A 57 -2.47 9.20 5.59
CA GLY A 57 -1.66 8.18 4.97
C GLY A 57 -1.90 8.17 3.47
N ARG A 58 -0.86 8.38 2.66
CA ARG A 58 -0.95 8.19 1.21
C ARG A 58 -0.35 6.85 0.81
N VAL A 59 -1.16 5.96 0.23
CA VAL A 59 -0.66 4.76 -0.44
C VAL A 59 -0.17 5.17 -1.83
N ALA A 60 1.13 5.00 -2.09
CA ALA A 60 1.78 5.47 -3.31
C ALA A 60 2.39 4.30 -4.10
N PRO A 61 2.46 4.40 -5.44
CA PRO A 61 3.06 3.36 -6.27
C PRO A 61 4.58 3.25 -6.03
N ARG A 62 5.10 2.02 -6.07
CA ARG A 62 6.55 1.78 -6.13
C ARG A 62 7.02 2.03 -7.56
N SER A 63 7.99 2.93 -7.73
CA SER A 63 8.49 3.34 -9.05
C SER A 63 8.93 2.17 -9.94
N GLY A 64 9.57 1.16 -9.35
CA GLY A 64 9.96 -0.05 -10.08
C GLY A 64 8.79 -0.87 -10.61
N LEU A 65 7.68 -0.95 -9.86
CA LEU A 65 6.48 -1.66 -10.31
C LEU A 65 5.74 -0.87 -11.39
N ALA A 66 5.64 0.44 -11.23
CA ALA A 66 5.04 1.32 -12.23
C ALA A 66 5.81 1.25 -13.56
N ALA A 67 7.14 1.42 -13.53
CA ALA A 67 7.95 1.51 -14.74
C ALA A 67 8.14 0.16 -15.47
N LYS A 68 8.20 -0.96 -14.74
CA LYS A 68 8.50 -2.29 -15.32
C LYS A 68 7.28 -3.14 -15.58
N HIS A 69 6.21 -2.93 -14.82
CA HIS A 69 5.04 -3.81 -14.81
C HIS A 69 3.73 -3.06 -15.03
N PHE A 70 3.76 -1.74 -15.27
CA PHE A 70 2.56 -0.93 -15.48
C PHE A 70 1.53 -1.06 -14.34
N ILE A 71 2.03 -1.20 -13.11
CA ILE A 71 1.21 -1.28 -11.91
C ILE A 71 1.06 0.11 -11.29
N ASP A 72 -0.18 0.50 -11.01
CA ASP A 72 -0.51 1.75 -10.31
C ASP A 72 -1.34 1.49 -9.04
N VAL A 73 -1.51 2.52 -8.22
CA VAL A 73 -2.27 2.49 -6.97
C VAL A 73 -3.48 3.41 -7.08
N GLY A 74 -4.67 2.82 -7.01
CA GLY A 74 -5.93 3.53 -6.82
C GLY A 74 -6.25 3.77 -5.34
N ALA A 75 -7.31 4.54 -5.06
CA ALA A 75 -7.86 4.78 -3.71
C ALA A 75 -6.78 4.98 -2.63
N SER A 76 -6.00 6.06 -2.78
CA SER A 76 -4.72 6.25 -2.11
C SER A 76 -4.76 6.99 -0.77
N VAL A 77 -5.95 7.32 -0.25
CA VAL A 77 -6.11 8.13 0.98
C VAL A 77 -6.54 7.24 2.15
N ILE A 78 -5.73 7.24 3.21
CA ILE A 78 -6.05 6.66 4.52
C ILE A 78 -6.23 7.82 5.50
N ASP A 79 -7.44 7.97 6.03
CA ASP A 79 -7.77 9.01 7.00
C ASP A 79 -7.02 8.84 8.32
N GLU A 80 -6.75 9.95 9.02
CA GLU A 80 -6.00 9.99 10.28
C GLU A 80 -6.63 9.09 11.37
N ASP A 81 -7.96 8.99 11.40
CA ASP A 81 -8.75 8.25 12.36
C ASP A 81 -9.10 6.82 11.91
N TYR A 82 -8.68 6.40 10.71
CA TYR A 82 -8.92 5.06 10.22
C TYR A 82 -8.18 4.00 11.06
N ARG A 83 -8.88 2.95 11.49
CA ARG A 83 -8.33 1.83 12.28
C ARG A 83 -8.64 0.45 11.70
N GLY A 84 -9.09 0.40 10.45
CA GLY A 84 -9.32 -0.86 9.75
C GLY A 84 -8.04 -1.48 9.19
N ASN A 85 -8.21 -2.60 8.48
CA ASN A 85 -7.13 -3.26 7.75
C ASN A 85 -6.74 -2.41 6.53
N VAL A 86 -5.48 -1.99 6.47
CA VAL A 86 -4.95 -1.22 5.35
C VAL A 86 -4.97 -2.07 4.08
N GLY A 87 -5.80 -1.66 3.11
CA GLY A 87 -5.85 -2.24 1.77
C GLY A 87 -5.09 -1.38 0.75
N VAL A 88 -4.44 -2.02 -0.20
CA VAL A 88 -3.78 -1.39 -1.35
C VAL A 88 -4.57 -1.74 -2.60
N VAL A 89 -5.16 -0.74 -3.27
CA VAL A 89 -5.88 -0.97 -4.53
C VAL A 89 -4.87 -0.94 -5.68
N LEU A 90 -4.43 -2.12 -6.12
CA LEU A 90 -3.51 -2.24 -7.26
C LEU A 90 -4.28 -2.31 -8.56
N TRP A 91 -3.85 -1.54 -9.56
CA TRP A 91 -4.37 -1.56 -10.92
C TRP A 91 -3.27 -2.07 -11.85
N PHE A 92 -3.56 -3.14 -12.60
CA PHE A 92 -2.65 -3.60 -13.63
C PHE A 92 -3.04 -2.97 -14.97
N GLN A 93 -2.24 -2.00 -15.41
CA GLN A 93 -2.41 -1.34 -16.70
C GLN A 93 -1.64 -2.10 -17.79
N THR A 94 -2.06 -1.94 -19.04
CA THR A 94 -1.32 -2.43 -20.20
C THR A 94 -0.72 -1.26 -20.97
N PRO A 95 0.53 -1.37 -21.45
CA PRO A 95 1.10 -0.35 -22.32
C PRO A 95 0.26 -0.19 -23.58
N GLY A 96 -0.19 1.03 -23.85
CA GLY A 96 -0.86 1.40 -25.10
C GLY A 96 -2.38 1.52 -25.06
N LEU A 97 -3.04 1.23 -23.92
CA LEU A 97 -4.42 1.63 -23.71
C LEU A 97 -4.44 3.04 -23.10
N LYS A 98 -4.69 4.04 -23.96
CA LYS A 98 -5.09 5.40 -23.58
C LYS A 98 -6.60 5.46 -23.42
#